data_AF-A0A6I1HFA6-F1
#
_entry.id   AF-A0A6I1HFA6-F1
#
_cell.length_a   1.000
_cell.length_b   1.000
_cell.length_c   1.000
_cell.angle_alpha   90.00
_cell.angle_beta   90.00
_cell.angle_gamma   90.00
#
_symmetry.space_group_name_H-M   'P 1'
#
loop_
_entity.id
_entity.type
_entity.pdbx_description
1 polymer ?
#
loop_
_entity_poly.entity_id
_entity_poly.type
_entity_poly.pdbx_seq_one_letter_code
_entity_poly.pdbx_strand_id
1 'polypeptide(L)'
;MEIRYGCFLSYAHGQYAFMNKFKNDLIEALACYLEPHLDREEVLFIDSEQLGGGDDIDLRVARAMCQSVCMIVLYTPKYEAHGYTRREFAAMQLIEQERRAWYELPSHLIIPIIMTRHPDGLPPQITESGLYVDFSGYTLASGDLKSNPQYLPDIERIVQRIATHYHLLKRSTPPGHDCSRFVLPAIPPEWRAIPPPHFPR
;
A
#
# COMPACT_ATOMS: atom_id res chain seq x y z
N MET A 1 -15.32 8.45 -12.19
CA MET A 1 -13.93 8.42 -11.71
C MET A 1 -13.00 7.97 -12.82
N GLU A 2 -11.83 8.58 -12.89
CA GLU A 2 -10.72 8.17 -13.74
C GLU A 2 -9.73 7.36 -12.90
N ILE A 3 -9.49 6.11 -13.26
CA ILE A 3 -8.38 5.32 -12.71
C ILE A 3 -7.10 5.93 -13.28
N ARG A 4 -6.14 6.28 -12.42
CA ARG A 4 -4.86 6.86 -12.85
C ARG A 4 -3.65 6.00 -12.53
N TYR A 5 -3.77 5.16 -11.50
CA TYR A 5 -2.65 4.38 -11.01
C TYR A 5 -3.04 2.91 -10.84
N GLY A 6 -2.15 1.98 -11.21
CA GLY A 6 -2.28 0.57 -10.88
C GLY A 6 -2.26 0.36 -9.35
N CYS A 7 -1.37 1.04 -8.64
CA CYS A 7 -1.40 1.03 -7.19
C CYS A 7 -0.87 2.31 -6.53
N PHE A 8 -1.34 2.53 -5.31
CA PHE A 8 -0.79 3.53 -4.38
C PHE A 8 0.19 2.84 -3.43
N LEU A 9 1.42 3.33 -3.28
CA LEU A 9 2.41 2.78 -2.35
C LEU A 9 2.57 3.69 -1.11
N SER A 10 2.09 3.20 0.03
CA SER A 10 2.33 3.81 1.36
C SER A 10 3.49 3.13 2.06
N TYR A 11 4.40 3.91 2.62
CA TYR A 11 5.54 3.42 3.39
C TYR A 11 6.02 4.45 4.42
N ALA A 12 6.63 3.99 5.50
CA ALA A 12 7.29 4.89 6.43
C ALA A 12 8.62 5.37 5.86
N HIS A 13 8.79 6.68 5.72
CA HIS A 13 10.08 7.23 5.31
C HIS A 13 11.19 6.95 6.34
N GLY A 14 12.38 6.70 5.82
CA GLY A 14 13.59 6.44 6.59
C GLY A 14 14.82 6.70 5.73
N GLN A 15 15.93 7.08 6.36
CA GLN A 15 17.16 7.48 5.66
C GLN A 15 18.09 6.29 5.32
N TYR A 16 17.54 5.10 5.08
CA TYR A 16 18.37 3.89 4.92
C TYR A 16 18.46 3.46 3.46
N ALA A 17 19.69 3.33 2.96
CA ALA A 17 20.00 2.89 1.59
C ALA A 17 19.33 1.55 1.24
N PHE A 18 19.26 0.62 2.20
CA PHE A 18 18.60 -0.66 2.04
C PHE A 18 17.11 -0.53 1.70
N MET A 19 16.38 0.34 2.41
CA MET A 19 14.96 0.58 2.18
C MET A 19 14.71 1.18 0.81
N ASN A 20 15.54 2.15 0.41
CA ASN A 20 15.42 2.76 -0.92
C ASN A 20 15.72 1.76 -2.03
N LYS A 21 16.73 0.91 -1.88
CA LYS A 21 17.00 -0.16 -2.86
C LYS A 21 15.83 -1.12 -2.96
N PHE A 22 15.36 -1.67 -1.84
CA PHE A 22 14.23 -2.60 -1.85
C PHE A 22 13.00 -1.98 -2.53
N LYS A 23 12.65 -0.75 -2.14
CA LYS A 23 11.52 -0.02 -2.69
C LYS A 23 11.65 0.14 -4.21
N ASN A 24 12.82 0.56 -4.69
CA ASN A 24 13.06 0.78 -6.12
C ASN A 24 13.00 -0.53 -6.91
N ASP A 25 13.64 -1.59 -6.41
CA ASP A 25 13.60 -2.92 -7.05
C ASP A 25 12.16 -3.45 -7.10
N LEU A 26 11.36 -3.21 -6.06
CA LEU A 26 9.95 -3.61 -6.00
C LEU A 26 9.12 -2.83 -7.02
N ILE A 27 9.29 -1.50 -7.09
CA ILE A 27 8.61 -0.64 -8.06
C ILE A 27 8.94 -1.09 -9.48
N GLU A 28 10.21 -1.35 -9.77
CA GLU A 28 10.65 -1.78 -11.10
C GLU A 28 10.04 -3.14 -11.46
N ALA A 29 10.03 -4.09 -10.53
CA ALA A 29 9.44 -5.39 -10.76
C ALA A 29 7.92 -5.30 -10.99
N LEU A 30 7.20 -4.55 -10.14
CA LEU A 30 5.76 -4.33 -10.32
C LEU A 30 5.47 -3.63 -11.65
N ALA A 31 6.25 -2.62 -12.03
CA ALA A 31 6.10 -1.95 -13.32
C ALA A 31 6.29 -2.88 -14.50
N CYS A 32 7.33 -3.72 -14.46
CA CYS A 32 7.60 -4.69 -15.51
C CYS A 32 6.43 -5.65 -15.76
N TYR A 33 5.76 -6.11 -14.69
CA TYR A 33 4.71 -7.12 -14.79
C TYR A 33 3.29 -6.53 -14.87
N LEU A 34 3.06 -5.30 -14.41
CA LEU A 34 1.75 -4.65 -14.50
C LEU A 34 1.53 -3.89 -15.79
N GLU A 35 2.58 -3.35 -16.43
CA GLU A 35 2.45 -2.57 -17.67
C GLU A 35 1.59 -3.28 -18.74
N PRO A 36 1.73 -4.59 -18.99
CA PRO A 36 0.92 -5.28 -19.99
C PRO A 36 -0.59 -5.38 -19.65
N HIS A 37 -0.97 -5.12 -18.41
CA HIS A 37 -2.36 -5.20 -17.93
C HIS A 37 -3.06 -3.83 -17.90
N LEU A 38 -2.32 -2.73 -17.92
CA LEU A 38 -2.85 -1.37 -17.85
C LEU A 38 -2.95 -0.78 -19.26
N ASP A 39 -3.95 0.07 -19.51
CA ASP A 39 -4.13 0.66 -20.84
C ASP A 39 -3.23 1.89 -21.03
N ARG A 40 -3.35 2.84 -20.09
CA ARG A 40 -2.67 4.15 -20.11
C ARG A 40 -2.34 4.69 -18.72
N GLU A 41 -2.74 3.96 -17.69
CA GLU A 41 -2.54 4.31 -16.29
C GLU A 41 -1.07 4.16 -15.91
N GLU A 42 -0.60 5.03 -15.02
CA GLU A 42 0.71 4.87 -14.42
C GLU A 42 0.70 3.63 -13.52
N VAL A 43 1.81 2.90 -13.43
CA VAL A 43 1.82 1.67 -12.62
C VAL A 43 1.65 2.00 -11.13
N LEU A 44 2.43 2.96 -10.64
CA LEU A 44 2.50 3.27 -9.21
C LEU A 44 2.44 4.78 -8.97
N PHE A 45 1.59 5.19 -8.03
CA PHE A 45 1.79 6.43 -7.29
C PHE A 45 2.56 6.10 -6.01
N ILE A 46 3.63 6.84 -5.76
CA ILE A 46 4.44 6.68 -4.55
C ILE A 46 4.26 7.95 -3.75
N ASP A 47 3.89 7.82 -2.47
CA ASP A 47 3.97 8.96 -1.57
C ASP A 47 5.45 9.32 -1.34
N SER A 48 5.94 10.31 -2.09
CA SER A 48 7.35 10.72 -2.10
C SER A 48 7.59 12.04 -1.35
N GLU A 49 6.56 12.62 -0.74
CA GLU A 49 6.65 13.98 -0.20
C GLU A 49 7.47 14.00 1.10
N GLN A 50 8.69 14.54 0.99
CA GLN A 50 9.36 15.16 2.12
C GLN A 50 8.45 16.27 2.65
N LEU A 51 7.78 15.99 3.77
CA LEU A 51 6.82 16.85 4.47
C LEU A 51 7.25 18.33 4.48
N GLY A 52 6.72 19.10 3.54
CA GLY A 52 6.48 20.53 3.64
C GLY A 52 4.96 20.72 3.70
N GLY A 53 4.37 20.52 4.88
CA GLY A 53 2.92 20.35 5.07
C GLY A 53 2.04 21.47 4.50
N GLY A 54 0.94 21.06 3.89
CA GLY A 54 -0.15 21.91 3.43
C GLY A 54 -1.35 21.08 2.95
N ASP A 55 -2.55 21.68 2.96
CA ASP A 55 -3.81 21.01 2.59
C ASP A 55 -3.78 20.45 1.15
N ASP A 56 -3.03 21.09 0.26
CA ASP A 56 -2.90 20.65 -1.14
C ASP A 56 -2.22 19.28 -1.29
N ILE A 57 -1.28 18.94 -0.40
CA ILE A 57 -0.57 17.66 -0.42
C ILE A 57 -1.53 16.56 0.04
N ASP A 58 -2.24 16.78 1.15
CA ASP A 58 -3.22 15.82 1.68
C ASP A 58 -4.34 15.55 0.66
N LEU A 59 -4.80 16.58 -0.06
CA LEU A 59 -5.77 16.43 -1.15
C LEU A 59 -5.20 15.62 -2.32
N ARG A 60 -3.95 15.86 -2.71
CA ARG A 60 -3.28 15.10 -3.77
C ARG A 60 -3.10 13.64 -3.39
N VAL A 61 -2.66 13.34 -2.17
CA VAL A 61 -2.51 11.98 -1.64
C VAL A 61 -3.86 11.27 -1.57
N ALA A 62 -4.88 11.90 -1.00
CA ALA A 62 -6.24 11.36 -0.95
C ALA A 62 -6.76 11.03 -2.35
N ARG A 63 -6.62 11.97 -3.29
CA ARG A 63 -7.03 11.79 -4.67
C ARG A 63 -6.27 10.66 -5.35
N ALA A 64 -4.96 10.60 -5.21
CA ALA A 64 -4.14 9.55 -5.81
C ALA A 64 -4.51 8.16 -5.28
N MET A 65 -4.75 8.05 -3.98
CA MET A 65 -5.20 6.82 -3.35
C MET A 65 -6.57 6.38 -3.88
N CYS A 66 -7.54 7.30 -3.97
CA CYS A 66 -8.86 7.02 -4.54
C CYS A 66 -8.80 6.67 -6.04
N GLN A 67 -7.85 7.23 -6.79
CA GLN A 67 -7.64 6.94 -8.21
C GLN A 67 -6.79 5.69 -8.49
N SER A 68 -6.31 5.01 -7.44
CA SER A 68 -5.50 3.80 -7.56
C SER A 68 -6.36 2.54 -7.57
N VAL A 69 -5.99 1.51 -8.34
CA VAL A 69 -6.74 0.24 -8.35
C VAL A 69 -6.62 -0.50 -7.01
N CYS A 70 -5.39 -0.67 -6.54
CA CYS A 70 -5.08 -1.27 -5.24
C CYS A 70 -4.15 -0.36 -4.43
N MET A 71 -3.96 -0.69 -3.15
CA MET A 71 -3.10 0.06 -2.25
C MET A 71 -2.10 -0.88 -1.60
N ILE A 72 -0.81 -0.60 -1.78
CA ILE A 72 0.29 -1.39 -1.23
C ILE A 72 0.77 -0.72 0.06
N VAL A 73 0.92 -1.55 1.09
CA VAL A 73 1.53 -1.17 2.36
C VAL A 73 2.91 -1.80 2.44
N LEU A 74 3.96 -1.00 2.40
CA LEU A 74 5.31 -1.48 2.66
C LEU A 74 5.57 -1.47 4.17
N TYR A 75 5.34 -2.62 4.80
CA TYR A 75 5.37 -2.75 6.24
C TYR A 75 6.80 -2.86 6.79
N THR A 76 7.05 -2.01 7.78
CA THR A 76 8.15 -2.11 8.75
C THR A 76 7.57 -1.72 10.13
N PRO A 77 8.25 -2.01 11.26
CA PRO A 77 7.85 -1.50 12.57
C PRO A 77 7.63 0.02 12.63
N LYS A 78 8.32 0.80 11.78
CA LYS A 78 8.11 2.25 11.71
C LYS A 78 6.75 2.63 11.11
N TYR A 79 6.19 1.79 10.23
CA TYR A 79 4.90 2.03 9.59
C TYR A 79 3.77 2.10 10.60
N GLU A 80 3.70 1.14 11.53
CA GLU A 80 2.66 1.11 12.56
C GLU A 80 2.85 2.20 13.64
N ALA A 81 4.08 2.69 13.84
CA ALA A 81 4.41 3.71 14.82
C ALA A 81 4.13 5.15 14.33
N HIS A 82 4.16 5.40 13.01
CA HIS A 82 4.03 6.75 12.46
C HIS A 82 2.56 7.15 12.22
N GLY A 83 2.13 8.30 12.75
CA GLY A 83 0.74 8.73 12.68
C GLY A 83 0.21 8.94 11.24
N TYR A 84 1.06 9.46 10.35
CA TYR A 84 0.68 9.70 8.95
C TYR A 84 0.42 8.39 8.19
N THR A 85 1.29 7.39 8.29
CA THR A 85 1.09 6.09 7.63
C THR A 85 -0.13 5.36 8.18
N ARG A 86 -0.43 5.50 9.48
CA ARG A 86 -1.69 5.01 10.03
C ARG A 86 -2.91 5.74 9.46
N ARG A 87 -2.82 7.05 9.23
CA ARG A 87 -3.86 7.85 8.58
C ARG A 87 -4.09 7.41 7.14
N GLU A 88 -3.02 7.17 6.38
CA GLU A 88 -3.10 6.62 5.03
C GLU A 88 -3.75 5.24 5.04
N PHE A 89 -3.32 4.34 5.93
CA PHE A 89 -3.93 3.01 6.05
C PHE A 89 -5.44 3.08 6.34
N ALA A 90 -5.85 3.97 7.25
CA ALA A 90 -7.27 4.19 7.52
C ALA A 90 -8.02 4.71 6.28
N ALA A 91 -7.41 5.61 5.49
CA ALA A 91 -7.98 6.08 4.24
C ALA A 91 -8.16 4.92 3.22
N MET A 92 -7.17 4.02 3.14
CA MET A 92 -7.24 2.84 2.29
C MET A 92 -8.40 1.93 2.69
N GLN A 93 -8.62 1.74 4.00
CA GLN A 93 -9.74 0.93 4.51
C GLN A 93 -11.09 1.54 4.14
N LEU A 94 -11.23 2.87 4.20
CA LEU A 94 -12.45 3.57 3.78
C LEU A 94 -12.72 3.39 2.28
N ILE A 95 -11.70 3.50 1.44
CA ILE A 95 -11.81 3.27 -0.02
C ILE A 95 -12.20 1.82 -0.30
N GLU A 96 -11.58 0.85 0.39
CA GLU A 96 -11.95 -0.55 0.23
C GLU A 96 -13.41 -0.80 0.66
N GLN A 97 -13.84 -0.24 1.79
CA GLN A 97 -15.22 -0.35 2.26
C GLN A 97 -16.21 0.26 1.26
N GLU A 98 -15.91 1.41 0.68
CA GLU A 98 -16.72 2.04 -0.37
C GLU A 98 -16.83 1.12 -1.59
N ARG A 99 -15.69 0.58 -2.06
CA ARG A 99 -15.63 -0.27 -3.27
C ARG A 99 -16.29 -1.62 -3.10
N ARG A 100 -16.37 -2.17 -1.88
CA ARG A 100 -17.19 -3.35 -1.57
C ARG A 100 -18.67 -3.16 -1.91
N ALA A 101 -19.17 -1.92 -1.93
CA ALA A 101 -20.54 -1.63 -2.33
C ALA A 101 -20.74 -1.61 -3.86
N TRP A 102 -19.65 -1.54 -4.64
CA TRP A 102 -19.71 -1.44 -6.11
C TRP A 102 -19.65 -2.81 -6.77
N TYR A 103 -18.91 -3.74 -6.18
CA TYR A 103 -18.76 -5.11 -6.65
C TYR A 103 -18.29 -6.03 -5.52
N GLU A 104 -18.53 -7.33 -5.69
CA GLU A 104 -17.98 -8.36 -4.80
C GLU A 104 -16.45 -8.39 -4.96
N LEU A 105 -15.73 -8.03 -3.89
CA LEU A 105 -14.28 -8.04 -3.92
C LEU A 105 -13.76 -9.48 -3.92
N PRO A 106 -13.06 -9.94 -4.99
CA PRO A 106 -12.45 -11.28 -4.98
C PRO A 106 -11.31 -11.40 -3.95
N SER A 107 -10.76 -10.25 -3.53
CA SER A 107 -9.77 -10.13 -2.46
C SER A 107 -9.71 -8.70 -1.94
N HIS A 108 -9.01 -8.48 -0.83
CA HIS A 108 -8.72 -7.14 -0.33
C HIS A 108 -7.92 -6.31 -1.35
N LEU A 109 -8.23 -5.01 -1.41
CA LEU A 109 -7.53 -4.01 -2.22
C LEU A 109 -6.21 -3.58 -1.56
N ILE A 110 -6.12 -3.71 -0.24
CA ILE A 110 -4.91 -3.45 0.52
C ILE A 110 -4.01 -4.68 0.45
N ILE A 111 -2.77 -4.49 -0.01
CA ILE A 111 -1.78 -5.55 -0.20
C ILE A 111 -0.56 -5.25 0.68
N PRO A 112 -0.42 -5.92 1.83
CA PRO A 112 0.76 -5.75 2.68
C PRO A 112 1.98 -6.49 2.14
N ILE A 113 3.09 -5.79 2.06
CA ILE A 113 4.42 -6.32 1.72
C ILE A 113 5.31 -6.14 2.94
N ILE A 114 5.75 -7.25 3.54
CA ILE A 114 6.55 -7.24 4.76
C ILE A 114 8.02 -7.08 4.38
N MET A 115 8.59 -5.90 4.63
CA MET A 115 10.02 -5.67 4.45
C MET A 115 10.80 -5.99 5.73
N THR A 116 10.22 -5.74 6.90
CA THR A 116 10.85 -6.06 8.18
C THR A 116 9.79 -6.47 9.17
N ARG A 117 9.97 -7.63 9.81
CA ARG A 117 9.07 -8.13 10.83
C ARG A 117 9.31 -7.39 12.16
N HIS A 118 8.23 -7.11 12.88
CA HIS A 118 8.31 -6.65 14.27
C HIS A 118 8.65 -7.85 15.18
N PRO A 119 9.46 -7.67 16.26
CA PRO A 119 9.77 -8.74 17.21
C PRO A 119 8.53 -9.41 17.83
N ASP A 120 7.54 -8.60 18.18
CA ASP A 120 6.25 -9.07 18.73
C ASP A 120 5.25 -9.58 17.65
N GLY A 121 5.72 -9.90 16.45
CA GLY A 121 4.88 -10.38 15.34
C GLY A 121 4.14 -9.27 14.58
N LEU A 122 3.45 -9.64 13.50
CA LEU A 122 2.71 -8.70 12.66
C LEU A 122 1.40 -8.26 13.35
N PRO A 123 0.99 -6.98 13.23
CA PRO A 123 -0.23 -6.49 13.84
C PRO A 123 -1.48 -6.96 13.06
N PRO A 124 -2.68 -7.01 13.69
CA PRO A 124 -3.91 -7.47 13.07
C PRO A 124 -4.24 -6.76 11.75
N GLN A 125 -3.96 -5.46 11.67
CA GLN A 125 -4.16 -4.64 10.47
C GLN A 125 -3.46 -5.20 9.22
N ILE A 126 -2.35 -5.91 9.43
CA ILE A 126 -1.58 -6.53 8.35
C ILE A 126 -2.06 -7.96 8.10
N THR A 127 -2.31 -8.74 9.15
CA THR A 127 -2.64 -10.17 9.03
C THR A 127 -4.08 -10.45 8.61
N GLU A 128 -5.02 -9.56 8.93
CA GLU A 128 -6.45 -9.73 8.61
C GLU A 128 -6.79 -9.43 7.14
N SER A 129 -5.84 -8.90 6.37
CA SER A 129 -5.99 -8.62 4.92
C SER A 129 -6.12 -9.88 4.03
N GLY A 130 -6.04 -11.08 4.61
CA GLY A 130 -6.20 -12.37 3.93
C GLY A 130 -5.04 -12.78 3.00
N LEU A 131 -4.15 -11.87 2.62
CA LEU A 131 -2.88 -12.15 1.95
C LEU A 131 -1.90 -11.00 2.23
N TYR A 132 -0.81 -11.30 2.93
CA TYR A 132 0.41 -10.52 2.89
C TYR A 132 1.52 -11.34 2.23
N VAL A 133 2.48 -10.66 1.62
CA VAL A 133 3.69 -11.30 1.07
C VAL A 133 4.91 -10.91 1.89
N ASP A 134 5.81 -11.85 2.11
CA ASP A 134 6.94 -11.66 3.02
C ASP A 134 8.27 -11.54 2.28
N PHE A 135 8.79 -10.32 2.27
CA PHE A 135 10.07 -9.97 1.66
C PHE A 135 11.15 -9.69 2.72
N SER A 136 10.92 -10.04 3.99
CA SER A 136 11.86 -9.75 5.08
C SER A 136 13.20 -10.49 4.96
N GLY A 137 13.29 -11.51 4.12
CA GLY A 137 14.54 -12.17 3.75
C GLY A 137 15.35 -11.44 2.68
N TYR A 138 14.84 -10.35 2.10
CA TYR A 138 15.55 -9.60 1.07
C TYR A 138 16.77 -8.91 1.67
N THR A 139 17.87 -8.91 0.94
CA THR A 139 19.14 -8.30 1.33
C THR A 139 19.74 -7.54 0.15
N LEU A 140 20.77 -6.72 0.39
CA LEU A 140 21.52 -6.08 -0.70
C LEU A 140 22.17 -7.09 -1.67
N ALA A 141 22.33 -8.36 -1.27
CA ALA A 141 22.89 -9.43 -2.09
C ALA A 141 21.82 -10.24 -2.87
N SER A 142 20.53 -9.97 -2.66
CA SER A 142 19.43 -10.75 -3.22
C SER A 142 19.25 -10.59 -4.74
N GLY A 143 20.04 -9.76 -5.41
CA GLY A 143 19.87 -9.46 -6.84
C GLY A 143 18.54 -8.76 -7.15
N ASP A 144 18.22 -8.64 -8.43
CA ASP A 144 17.04 -7.90 -8.88
C ASP A 144 15.75 -8.68 -8.64
N LEU A 145 14.76 -8.05 -7.99
CA LEU A 145 13.48 -8.68 -7.65
C LEU A 145 12.72 -9.23 -8.88
N LYS A 146 12.79 -8.53 -10.01
CA LYS A 146 12.09 -8.89 -11.26
C LYS A 146 12.50 -10.25 -11.83
N SER A 147 13.69 -10.74 -11.49
CA SER A 147 14.23 -12.01 -11.99
C SER A 147 14.62 -12.97 -10.86
N ASN A 148 14.36 -12.63 -9.60
CA ASN A 148 14.71 -13.47 -8.47
C ASN A 148 13.66 -14.58 -8.28
N PRO A 149 14.01 -15.88 -8.48
CA PRO A 149 13.05 -16.99 -8.37
C PRO A 149 12.41 -17.14 -7.00
N GLN A 150 13.04 -16.63 -5.93
CA GLN A 150 12.50 -16.66 -4.58
C GLN A 150 11.30 -15.72 -4.43
N TYR A 151 11.34 -14.55 -5.07
CA TYR A 151 10.35 -13.48 -4.88
C TYR A 151 9.34 -13.38 -6.02
N LEU A 152 9.70 -13.89 -7.20
CA LEU A 152 8.84 -13.83 -8.38
C LEU A 152 7.42 -14.37 -8.15
N PRO A 153 7.20 -15.51 -7.47
CA PRO A 153 5.84 -16.00 -7.22
C PRO A 153 4.97 -15.03 -6.40
N ASP A 154 5.56 -14.29 -5.47
CA ASP A 154 4.83 -13.29 -4.68
C ASP A 154 4.56 -12.02 -5.49
N ILE A 155 5.48 -11.62 -6.36
CA ILE A 155 5.27 -10.52 -7.32
C ILE A 155 4.12 -10.86 -8.28
N GLU A 156 4.11 -12.07 -8.84
CA GLU A 156 3.04 -12.55 -9.71
C GLU A 156 1.68 -12.53 -9.01
N ARG A 157 1.61 -12.96 -7.74
CA ARG A 157 0.37 -12.88 -6.93
C ARG A 157 -0.11 -11.44 -6.75
N ILE A 158 0.80 -10.49 -6.50
CA ILE A 158 0.46 -9.06 -6.40
C ILE A 158 -0.09 -8.57 -7.74
N VAL A 159 0.61 -8.85 -8.84
CA VAL A 159 0.24 -8.43 -10.20
C VAL A 159 -1.13 -8.98 -10.60
N GLN A 160 -1.34 -10.29 -10.40
CA GLN A 160 -2.61 -10.97 -10.68
C GLN A 160 -3.77 -10.31 -9.92
N ARG A 161 -3.57 -9.99 -8.63
CA ARG A 161 -4.56 -9.32 -7.79
C ARG A 161 -4.90 -7.94 -8.34
N ILE A 162 -3.89 -7.12 -8.62
CA ILE A 162 -4.08 -5.76 -9.16
C ILE A 162 -4.79 -5.81 -10.52
N ALA A 163 -4.35 -6.67 -11.45
CA ALA A 163 -4.95 -6.81 -12.77
C ALA A 163 -6.43 -7.24 -12.68
N THR A 164 -6.75 -8.17 -11.77
CA THR A 164 -8.13 -8.61 -11.53
C THR A 164 -9.00 -7.45 -11.04
N HIS A 165 -8.52 -6.70 -10.04
CA HIS A 165 -9.23 -5.53 -9.54
C HIS A 165 -9.33 -4.40 -10.56
N TYR A 166 -8.34 -4.22 -11.44
CA TYR A 166 -8.36 -3.20 -12.49
C TYR A 166 -9.54 -3.42 -13.43
N HIS A 167 -9.70 -4.64 -13.93
CA HIS A 167 -10.82 -4.98 -14.82
C HIS A 167 -12.18 -4.90 -14.12
N LEU A 168 -12.26 -5.27 -12.83
CA LEU A 168 -13.47 -5.11 -12.02
C LEU A 168 -13.83 -3.65 -11.80
N LEU A 169 -12.86 -2.82 -11.43
CA LEU A 169 -13.07 -1.42 -11.13
C LEU A 169 -13.57 -0.66 -12.36
N LYS A 170 -12.99 -0.93 -13.55
CA LYS A 170 -13.43 -0.31 -14.81
C LYS A 170 -14.91 -0.53 -15.12
N ARG A 171 -15.43 -1.73 -14.84
CA ARG A 171 -16.82 -2.09 -15.16
C ARG A 171 -17.82 -1.72 -14.05
N SER A 172 -17.35 -1.57 -12.82
CA SER A 172 -18.23 -1.44 -11.65
C SER A 172 -18.22 -0.04 -11.03
N THR A 173 -17.37 0.87 -11.48
CA THR A 173 -17.33 2.25 -10.96
C THR A 173 -18.67 2.97 -11.20
N PRO A 174 -19.34 3.50 -10.14
CA PRO A 174 -20.59 4.21 -10.30
C PRO A 174 -20.45 5.48 -11.16
N PRO A 175 -21.44 5.79 -12.01
CA PRO A 175 -21.51 7.06 -12.71
C PRO A 175 -21.46 8.24 -11.71
N GLY A 176 -20.64 9.23 -11.99
CA GLY A 176 -20.52 10.43 -11.15
C GLY A 176 -19.65 10.26 -9.89
N HIS A 177 -19.06 9.09 -9.62
CA HIS A 177 -18.08 8.98 -8.53
C HIS A 177 -16.86 9.88 -8.80
N ASP A 178 -16.48 10.66 -7.79
CA ASP A 178 -15.55 11.79 -7.88
C ASP A 178 -14.53 11.75 -6.73
N CYS A 179 -13.32 11.28 -7.05
CA CYS A 179 -12.21 11.19 -6.10
C CYS A 179 -11.73 12.55 -5.57
N SER A 180 -12.10 13.68 -6.18
CA SER A 180 -11.73 14.99 -5.64
C SER A 180 -12.44 15.33 -4.32
N ARG A 181 -13.50 14.59 -3.99
CA ARG A 181 -14.27 14.73 -2.75
C ARG A 181 -13.75 13.86 -1.62
N PHE A 182 -12.87 12.91 -1.93
CA PHE A 182 -12.29 12.06 -0.91
C PHE A 182 -11.21 12.83 -0.14
N VAL A 183 -11.26 12.74 1.19
CA VAL A 183 -10.34 13.43 2.10
C VAL A 183 -9.75 12.42 3.07
N LEU A 184 -8.47 12.61 3.43
CA LEU A 184 -7.84 11.76 4.42
C LEU A 184 -8.56 11.88 5.78
N PRO A 185 -8.85 10.75 6.46
CA PRO A 185 -9.53 10.75 7.76
C PRO A 185 -8.63 11.36 8.84
N ALA A 186 -9.14 11.51 10.07
CA ALA A 186 -8.29 11.86 11.21
C ALA A 186 -7.23 10.76 11.47
N ILE A 187 -6.12 11.13 12.11
CA ILE A 187 -5.09 10.15 12.51
C ILE A 187 -5.70 9.16 13.51
N PRO A 188 -5.70 7.85 13.22
CA PRO A 188 -6.24 6.86 14.14
C PRO A 188 -5.26 6.57 15.30
N PRO A 189 -5.73 5.90 16.37
CA PRO A 189 -4.88 5.43 17.45
C PRO A 189 -3.72 4.54 16.97
N GLU A 190 -2.72 4.39 17.84
CA GLU A 190 -1.63 3.44 17.61
C GLU A 190 -2.16 2.00 17.50
N TRP A 191 -1.54 1.20 16.63
CA TRP A 191 -1.97 -0.19 16.41
C TRP A 191 -1.64 -1.11 17.57
N ARG A 192 -0.56 -0.82 18.30
CA ARG A 192 -0.16 -1.55 19.49
C ARG A 192 -0.52 -0.73 20.72
N ALA A 193 -1.08 -1.39 21.73
CA ALA A 193 -1.23 -0.79 23.04
C ALA A 193 0.17 -0.55 23.65
N ILE A 194 0.46 0.68 24.05
CA ILE A 194 1.64 0.97 24.89
C ILE A 194 1.37 0.28 26.24
N PRO A 195 2.22 -0.65 26.71
CA PRO A 195 2.07 -1.21 28.05
C PRO A 195 2.09 -0.06 29.06
N PRO A 196 1.22 -0.06 30.10
CA PRO A 196 1.31 0.95 31.14
C PRO A 196 2.73 0.94 31.73
N PRO A 197 3.33 2.11 32.05
CA PRO A 197 4.67 2.16 32.60
C PRO A 197 4.73 1.26 33.85
N HIS A 198 5.59 0.24 33.80
CA HIS A 198 5.89 -0.57 34.97
C HIS A 198 6.59 0.33 35.98
N PHE A 199 5.85 0.82 36.97
CA PHE A 199 6.47 1.31 38.20
C PHE A 199 6.95 0.08 38.99
N PRO A 200 8.26 -0.07 39.26
CA PRO A 200 8.71 -1.10 40.19
C PRO A 200 8.05 -0.83 41.55
N ARG A 201 7.44 -1.86 42.14
CA ARG A 201 6.98 -1.85 43.53
C ARG A 201 8.17 -1.94 44.48
#